data_AF-A0A4R5X442-F1
#
_entry.id   AF-A0A4R5X442-F1
#
_cell.length_a   1.000
_cell.length_b   1.000
_cell.length_c   1.000
_cell.angle_alpha   90.00
_cell.angle_beta   90.00
_cell.angle_gamma   90.00
#
_symmetry.space_group_name_H-M   'P 1'
#
loop_
_entity.id
_entity.type
_entity.pdbx_description
1 polymer ?
#
loop_
_entity_poly.entity_id
_entity_poly.type
_entity_poly.pdbx_seq_one_letter_code
_entity_poly.pdbx_strand_id
1 'polypeptide(L)'
;MAQPTPEDALKSVDEGAALYSDDDDRLLREIEGIFVFGEGRIVNKCYAAFELLEQFSDASRPKAVQATAEWIDNAESSKEIQVPVFINSNEQADLESRFGPVVDQLLDLILSDNHSVVDFYGELWNLVQNPIFHDRKAKAFAFYWVMIDKRLPYFQIGPGYRMTEEEWRAATKRVSKKLAKLRFILAKDFRQKSEEASLLLQELDEMTDLEERIRALSYLIFYLRRESEREVERYQKILKRRGLM
;
A
#
# COMPACT_ATOMS: atom_id res chain seq x y z
N MET A 1 -24.59 -25.06 -7.82
CA MET A 1 -23.66 -24.84 -6.69
C MET A 1 -23.93 -23.44 -6.18
N ALA A 2 -24.46 -23.30 -4.96
CA ALA A 2 -24.84 -22.00 -4.40
C ALA A 2 -23.58 -21.21 -4.04
N GLN A 3 -23.54 -19.92 -4.39
CA GLN A 3 -22.48 -19.02 -3.94
C GLN A 3 -22.72 -18.62 -2.47
N PRO A 4 -21.67 -18.51 -1.65
CA PRO A 4 -21.81 -18.15 -0.24
C PRO A 4 -22.34 -16.72 -0.12
N THR A 5 -23.20 -16.48 0.86
CA THR A 5 -23.83 -15.18 1.08
C THR A 5 -22.92 -14.27 1.92
N PRO A 6 -23.09 -12.93 1.86
CA PRO A 6 -22.30 -11.99 2.67
C PRO A 6 -22.41 -12.24 4.19
N GLU A 7 -23.48 -12.88 4.66
CA GLU A 7 -23.62 -13.30 6.07
C GLU A 7 -22.71 -14.49 6.43
N ASP A 8 -22.34 -15.34 5.47
CA ASP A 8 -21.41 -16.44 5.70
C ASP A 8 -19.95 -15.94 5.84
N ALA A 9 -19.64 -14.76 5.30
CA ALA A 9 -18.34 -14.09 5.45
C ALA A 9 -18.20 -13.34 6.79
N LEU A 10 -19.30 -13.08 7.50
CA LEU A 10 -19.33 -12.37 8.79
C LEU A 10 -19.35 -13.30 10.00
N LYS A 11 -19.56 -14.61 9.80
CA LYS A 11 -19.56 -15.62 10.87
C LYS A 11 -18.21 -16.32 11.09
N SER A 12 -17.16 -15.94 10.38
CA SER A 12 -15.80 -16.48 10.59
C SER A 12 -14.96 -15.68 11.60
N VAL A 13 -15.56 -14.73 12.32
CA VAL A 13 -14.84 -13.81 13.23
C VAL A 13 -14.87 -14.27 14.70
N ASP A 14 -15.45 -15.43 15.02
CA ASP A 14 -15.63 -15.84 16.43
C ASP A 14 -15.22 -17.30 16.72
N GLU A 15 -13.96 -17.65 16.41
CA GLU A 15 -13.28 -18.79 17.04
C GLU A 15 -11.86 -18.38 17.46
N GLY A 16 -11.76 -17.83 18.68
CA GLY A 16 -10.51 -17.54 19.36
C GLY A 16 -9.76 -18.81 19.74
N ALA A 17 -8.99 -19.37 18.80
CA ALA A 17 -7.76 -20.08 19.13
C ALA A 17 -6.65 -19.03 19.22
N ALA A 18 -5.83 -19.06 20.27
CA ALA A 18 -4.69 -18.16 20.40
C ALA A 18 -3.83 -18.26 19.14
N LEU A 19 -3.86 -17.22 18.30
CA LEU A 19 -3.19 -17.15 17.01
C LEU A 19 -1.66 -17.11 17.16
N TYR A 20 -1.20 -16.86 18.39
CA TYR A 20 0.17 -16.69 18.81
C TYR A 20 0.40 -17.46 20.11
N SER A 21 1.64 -17.85 20.35
CA SER A 21 2.07 -18.24 21.70
C SER A 21 2.10 -17.00 22.61
N ASP A 22 2.09 -17.20 23.94
CA ASP A 22 2.20 -16.08 24.90
C ASP A 22 3.45 -15.21 24.65
N ASP A 23 4.55 -15.84 24.18
CA ASP A 23 5.78 -15.16 23.81
C ASP A 23 5.62 -14.34 22.52
N ASP A 24 4.99 -14.90 21.48
CA ASP A 24 4.72 -14.20 20.23
C ASP A 24 3.76 -13.01 20.44
N ASP A 25 2.75 -13.15 21.29
CA ASP A 25 1.82 -12.07 21.67
C ASP A 25 2.56 -10.92 22.36
N ARG A 26 3.52 -11.25 23.25
CA ARG A 26 4.37 -10.26 23.90
C ARG A 26 5.23 -9.52 22.87
N LEU A 27 5.91 -10.24 21.97
CA LEU A 27 6.74 -9.65 20.92
C LEU A 27 5.91 -8.75 20.00
N LEU A 28 4.69 -9.16 19.67
CA LEU A 28 3.80 -8.40 18.79
C LEU A 28 3.43 -7.04 19.40
N ARG A 29 3.12 -7.01 20.70
CA ARG A 29 2.87 -5.76 21.44
C ARG A 29 4.12 -4.87 21.54
N GLU A 30 5.30 -5.47 21.67
CA GLU A 30 6.56 -4.72 21.65
C GLU A 30 6.78 -4.05 20.29
N ILE A 31 6.51 -4.76 19.17
CA ILE A 31 6.56 -4.20 17.82
C ILE A 31 5.53 -3.08 17.65
N GLU A 32 4.28 -3.31 18.04
CA GLU A 32 3.22 -2.29 18.00
C GLU A 32 3.67 -1.02 18.74
N GLY A 33 4.24 -1.18 19.94
CA GLY A 33 4.73 -0.08 20.75
C GLY A 33 5.84 0.75 20.08
N ILE A 34 6.72 0.12 19.28
CA ILE A 34 7.74 0.83 18.49
C ILE A 34 7.08 1.79 17.48
N PHE A 35 6.00 1.38 16.83
CA PHE A 35 5.34 2.21 15.81
C PHE A 35 4.41 3.25 16.43
N VAL A 36 3.58 2.85 17.39
CA VAL A 36 2.59 3.70 18.06
C VAL A 36 3.24 4.70 19.02
N PHE A 37 4.20 4.30 19.84
CA PHE A 37 4.79 5.20 20.84
C PHE A 37 6.17 5.75 20.44
N GLY A 38 6.85 5.13 19.46
CA GLY A 38 8.23 5.47 19.13
C GLY A 38 8.43 6.79 18.38
N GLU A 39 9.34 7.64 18.82
CA GLU A 39 9.87 8.76 18.05
C GLU A 39 11.18 8.36 17.35
N GLY A 40 11.27 8.60 16.03
CA GLY A 40 12.46 8.32 15.26
C GLY A 40 12.18 8.14 13.77
N ARG A 41 13.25 7.99 12.99
CA ARG A 41 13.16 7.69 11.54
C ARG A 41 12.56 6.29 11.35
N ILE A 42 11.68 6.15 10.36
CA ILE A 42 11.01 4.87 10.06
C ILE A 42 12.00 3.72 9.82
N VAL A 43 13.15 3.97 9.18
CA VAL A 43 14.20 2.96 8.98
C VAL A 43 14.69 2.35 10.31
N ASN A 44 14.75 3.15 11.38
CA ASN A 44 15.18 2.68 12.69
C ASN A 44 14.06 1.96 13.44
N LYS A 45 12.80 2.38 13.26
CA LYS A 45 11.63 1.63 13.76
C LYS A 45 11.57 0.26 13.12
N CYS A 46 11.71 0.20 11.80
CA CYS A 46 11.76 -1.05 11.04
C CYS A 46 12.95 -1.93 11.45
N TYR A 47 14.11 -1.33 11.76
CA TYR A 47 15.24 -2.08 12.29
C TYR A 47 14.92 -2.74 13.63
N ALA A 48 14.37 -1.98 14.59
CA ALA A 48 14.00 -2.52 15.89
C ALA A 48 12.91 -3.60 15.78
N ALA A 49 11.90 -3.39 14.93
CA ALA A 49 10.87 -4.37 14.63
C ALA A 49 11.44 -5.64 14.00
N PHE A 50 12.39 -5.50 13.06
CA PHE A 50 13.07 -6.62 12.43
C PHE A 50 13.77 -7.53 13.46
N GLU A 51 14.46 -6.96 14.45
CA GLU A 51 15.12 -7.76 15.50
C GLU A 51 14.13 -8.54 16.38
N LEU A 52 12.91 -8.02 16.56
CA LEU A 52 11.84 -8.75 17.26
C LEU A 52 11.22 -9.82 16.36
N LEU A 53 11.02 -9.52 15.06
CA LEU A 53 10.48 -10.47 14.08
C LEU A 53 11.39 -11.70 13.87
N GLU A 54 12.71 -11.56 14.02
CA GLU A 54 13.65 -12.70 14.01
C GLU A 54 13.39 -13.72 15.13
N GLN A 55 12.66 -13.33 16.19
CA GLN A 55 12.38 -14.19 17.35
C GLN A 55 11.05 -14.96 17.23
N PHE A 56 10.17 -14.56 16.30
CA PHE A 56 8.91 -15.27 16.06
C PHE A 56 9.15 -16.65 15.46
N SER A 57 8.24 -17.58 15.73
CA SER A 57 8.21 -18.87 15.04
C SER A 57 7.89 -18.71 13.55
N ASP A 58 8.34 -19.65 12.71
CA ASP A 58 8.04 -19.60 11.26
C ASP A 58 6.54 -19.61 10.95
N ALA A 59 5.72 -20.21 11.83
CA ALA A 59 4.27 -20.29 11.65
C ALA A 59 3.55 -18.95 11.95
N SER A 60 4.05 -18.18 12.91
CA SER A 60 3.44 -16.91 13.34
C SER A 60 4.05 -15.68 12.66
N ARG A 61 5.30 -15.77 12.20
CA ARG A 61 6.04 -14.65 11.62
C ARG A 61 5.35 -13.96 10.44
N PRO A 62 4.75 -14.65 9.44
CA PRO A 62 4.07 -13.97 8.34
C PRO A 62 2.95 -13.02 8.81
N LYS A 63 2.19 -13.42 9.83
CA LYS A 63 1.13 -12.58 10.41
C LYS A 63 1.70 -11.39 11.20
N ALA A 64 2.82 -11.58 11.89
CA ALA A 64 3.50 -10.48 12.58
C ALA A 64 4.09 -9.46 11.60
N VAL A 65 4.63 -9.93 10.47
CA VAL A 65 5.09 -9.06 9.35
C VAL A 65 3.91 -8.29 8.76
N GLN A 66 2.77 -8.94 8.54
CA GLN A 66 1.54 -8.28 8.09
C GLN A 66 1.12 -7.16 9.05
N ALA A 67 0.99 -7.45 10.34
CA ALA A 67 0.59 -6.47 11.35
C ALA A 67 1.55 -5.27 11.37
N THR A 68 2.86 -5.53 11.19
CA THR A 68 3.87 -4.47 11.09
C THR A 68 3.61 -3.53 9.90
N ALA A 69 3.28 -4.08 8.72
CA ALA A 69 2.94 -3.26 7.56
C ALA A 69 1.69 -2.40 7.81
N GLU A 70 0.68 -2.95 8.48
CA GLU A 70 -0.55 -2.23 8.83
C GLU A 70 -0.30 -1.08 9.81
N TRP A 71 0.58 -1.26 10.80
CA TRP A 71 0.93 -0.18 11.73
C TRP A 71 1.77 0.92 11.08
N ILE A 72 2.65 0.58 10.15
CA ILE A 72 3.46 1.59 9.43
C ILE A 72 2.56 2.56 8.65
N ASP A 73 1.48 2.05 8.05
CA ASP A 73 0.54 2.87 7.27
C ASP A 73 -0.41 3.70 8.16
N ASN A 74 -0.80 3.17 9.33
CA ASN A 74 -1.89 3.74 10.14
C ASN A 74 -1.49 4.41 11.46
N ALA A 75 -0.28 4.16 11.99
CA ALA A 75 0.08 4.64 13.33
C ALA A 75 0.41 6.14 13.35
N GLU A 76 -0.45 6.93 14.01
CA GLU A 76 -0.08 8.27 14.49
C GLU A 76 0.75 8.15 15.76
N SER A 77 2.06 8.36 15.64
CA SER A 77 2.94 8.15 16.79
C SER A 77 2.75 9.22 17.88
N SER A 78 2.60 8.79 19.14
CA SER A 78 2.53 9.70 20.29
C SER A 78 3.89 10.27 20.72
N LYS A 79 4.99 9.77 20.16
CA LYS A 79 6.38 10.22 20.41
C LYS A 79 6.82 10.13 21.87
N GLU A 80 6.31 9.16 22.60
CA GLU A 80 6.63 8.96 24.02
C GLU A 80 7.96 8.25 24.26
N ILE A 81 8.43 7.45 23.29
CA ILE A 81 9.62 6.60 23.44
C ILE A 81 10.65 6.93 22.35
N GLN A 82 11.87 7.32 22.71
CA GLN A 82 12.92 7.53 21.71
C GLN A 82 13.42 6.19 21.17
N VAL A 83 13.23 5.94 19.87
CA VAL A 83 13.78 4.76 19.20
C VAL A 83 15.28 4.98 18.95
N PRO A 84 16.15 4.00 19.29
CA PRO A 84 17.59 4.13 19.05
C PRO A 84 17.92 4.33 17.57
N VAL A 85 19.06 4.97 17.31
CA VAL A 85 19.57 5.17 15.95
C VAL A 85 20.46 4.00 15.57
N PHE A 86 19.96 3.13 14.69
CA PHE A 86 20.71 1.98 14.16
C PHE A 86 21.32 2.28 12.79
N ILE A 87 20.60 3.03 11.95
CA ILE A 87 20.96 3.46 10.60
C ILE A 87 20.84 4.99 10.52
N ASN A 88 21.97 5.67 10.33
CA ASN A 88 21.99 7.11 10.15
C ASN A 88 21.68 7.52 8.69
N SER A 89 21.63 8.81 8.39
CA SER A 89 21.23 9.30 7.06
C SER A 89 22.22 8.93 5.95
N ASN A 90 23.51 8.94 6.23
CA ASN A 90 24.54 8.58 5.25
C ASN A 90 24.53 7.07 4.97
N GLU A 91 24.38 6.27 6.03
CA GLU A 91 24.25 4.82 5.90
C GLU A 91 22.99 4.44 5.12
N GLN A 92 21.85 5.10 5.38
CA GLN A 92 20.63 4.86 4.62
C GLN A 92 20.83 5.15 3.13
N ALA A 93 21.48 6.27 2.78
CA ALA A 93 21.73 6.63 1.38
C ALA A 93 22.64 5.61 0.67
N ASP A 94 23.66 5.09 1.37
CA ASP A 94 24.52 4.01 0.83
C ASP A 94 23.72 2.72 0.60
N LEU A 95 22.93 2.30 1.60
CA LEU A 95 22.10 1.10 1.52
C LEU A 95 21.04 1.22 0.41
N GLU A 96 20.43 2.39 0.26
CA GLU A 96 19.48 2.71 -0.80
C GLU A 96 20.12 2.60 -2.18
N SER A 97 21.28 3.20 -2.39
CA SER A 97 21.99 3.12 -3.67
C SER A 97 22.42 1.69 -4.01
N ARG A 98 22.73 0.86 -3.01
CA ARG A 98 23.26 -0.50 -3.22
C ARG A 98 22.17 -1.55 -3.36
N PHE A 99 21.12 -1.45 -2.56
CA PHE A 99 20.12 -2.49 -2.39
C PHE A 99 18.72 -2.11 -2.84
N GLY A 100 18.35 -0.82 -2.86
CA GLY A 100 17.02 -0.37 -3.27
C GLY A 100 16.55 -0.99 -4.59
N PRO A 101 17.31 -0.86 -5.70
CA PRO A 101 16.93 -1.44 -6.99
C PRO A 101 16.79 -2.96 -7.01
N VAL A 102 17.52 -3.66 -6.12
CA VAL A 102 17.45 -5.12 -6.00
C VAL A 102 16.21 -5.52 -5.21
N VAL A 103 15.92 -4.83 -4.11
CA VAL A 103 14.70 -5.02 -3.32
C VAL A 103 13.47 -4.78 -4.19
N ASP A 104 13.46 -3.70 -4.98
CA ASP A 104 12.36 -3.37 -5.88
C ASP A 104 12.08 -4.51 -6.87
N GLN A 105 13.11 -5.05 -7.52
CA GLN A 105 12.97 -6.16 -8.47
C GLN A 105 12.44 -7.45 -7.82
N LEU A 106 12.94 -7.78 -6.62
CA LEU A 106 12.48 -8.96 -5.90
C LEU A 106 11.05 -8.80 -5.41
N LEU A 107 10.68 -7.60 -4.95
CA LEU A 107 9.32 -7.30 -4.50
C LEU A 107 8.33 -7.34 -5.67
N ASP A 108 8.71 -6.80 -6.83
CA ASP A 108 7.91 -6.86 -8.05
C ASP A 108 7.62 -8.30 -8.48
N LEU A 109 8.60 -9.20 -8.34
CA LEU A 109 8.43 -10.62 -8.63
C LEU A 109 7.35 -11.24 -7.73
N ILE A 110 7.45 -11.06 -6.42
CA ILE A 110 6.50 -11.63 -5.45
C ILE A 110 5.09 -11.05 -5.65
N LEU A 111 4.99 -9.75 -5.92
CA LEU A 111 3.70 -9.10 -6.17
C LEU A 111 3.02 -9.58 -7.46
N SER A 112 3.80 -10.03 -8.46
CA SER A 112 3.26 -10.49 -9.73
C SER A 112 2.52 -11.84 -9.64
N ASP A 113 2.84 -12.65 -8.63
CA ASP A 113 2.30 -14.00 -8.44
C ASP A 113 0.90 -14.01 -7.80
N ASN A 114 0.40 -12.88 -7.29
CA ASN A 114 -0.91 -12.73 -6.65
C ASN A 114 -1.18 -13.78 -5.54
N HIS A 115 -0.15 -14.03 -4.72
CA HIS A 115 -0.19 -14.94 -3.57
C HIS A 115 -1.36 -14.68 -2.63
N SER A 116 -1.75 -15.69 -1.85
CA SER A 116 -2.64 -15.45 -0.70
C SER A 116 -1.96 -14.46 0.26
N VAL A 117 -2.74 -13.75 1.08
CA VAL A 117 -2.17 -12.73 1.98
C VAL A 117 -1.10 -13.31 2.90
N VAL A 118 -1.35 -14.50 3.48
CA VAL A 118 -0.40 -15.15 4.39
C VAL A 118 0.86 -15.59 3.64
N ASP A 119 0.71 -16.20 2.46
CA ASP A 119 1.85 -16.66 1.66
C ASP A 119 2.70 -15.49 1.18
N PHE A 120 2.07 -14.37 0.78
CA PHE A 120 2.77 -13.15 0.38
C PHE A 120 3.72 -12.65 1.47
N TYR A 121 3.26 -12.54 2.71
CA TYR A 121 4.11 -12.07 3.81
C TYR A 121 5.18 -13.09 4.22
N GLY A 122 4.94 -14.39 3.98
CA GLY A 122 5.98 -15.42 4.07
C GLY A 122 7.09 -15.22 3.03
N GLU A 123 6.71 -15.01 1.76
CA GLU A 123 7.66 -14.74 0.67
C GLU A 123 8.40 -13.41 0.87
N LEU A 124 7.71 -12.39 1.38
CA LEU A 124 8.32 -11.11 1.74
C LEU A 124 9.40 -11.30 2.81
N TRP A 125 9.15 -12.13 3.83
CA TRP A 125 10.17 -12.47 4.82
C TRP A 125 11.35 -13.21 4.19
N ASN A 126 11.09 -14.16 3.29
CA ASN A 126 12.14 -14.89 2.57
C ASN A 126 13.01 -13.95 1.71
N LEU A 127 12.39 -12.96 1.05
CA LEU A 127 13.11 -11.90 0.33
C LEU A 127 14.05 -11.17 1.27
N VAL A 128 13.56 -10.70 2.42
CA VAL A 128 14.37 -9.97 3.41
C VAL A 128 15.53 -10.82 3.93
N GLN A 129 15.33 -12.13 4.05
CA GLN A 129 16.36 -13.08 4.49
C GLN A 129 17.34 -13.50 3.39
N ASN A 130 17.18 -13.00 2.15
CA ASN A 130 18.01 -13.38 1.02
C ASN A 130 19.51 -13.13 1.30
N PRO A 131 20.41 -14.10 1.01
CA PRO A 131 21.85 -13.98 1.27
C PRO A 131 22.55 -12.78 0.61
N ILE A 132 21.95 -12.15 -0.42
CA ILE A 132 22.47 -10.90 -1.00
C ILE A 132 22.57 -9.77 0.03
N PHE A 133 21.69 -9.80 1.04
CA PHE A 133 21.73 -8.95 2.22
C PHE A 133 22.64 -9.59 3.27
N HIS A 134 23.94 -9.36 3.09
CA HIS A 134 25.03 -10.07 3.77
C HIS A 134 25.15 -9.78 5.28
N ASP A 135 24.57 -8.68 5.77
CA ASP A 135 24.59 -8.35 7.19
C ASP A 135 23.21 -7.94 7.71
N ARG A 136 23.09 -7.84 9.04
CA ARG A 136 21.83 -7.48 9.70
C ARG A 136 21.30 -6.12 9.27
N LYS A 137 22.18 -5.12 9.05
CA LYS A 137 21.76 -3.79 8.61
C LYS A 137 21.18 -3.83 7.20
N ALA A 138 21.77 -4.61 6.30
CA ALA A 138 21.27 -4.81 4.94
C ALA A 138 19.90 -5.49 4.96
N LYS A 139 19.69 -6.51 5.80
CA LYS A 139 18.38 -7.17 5.96
C LYS A 139 17.33 -6.25 6.56
N ALA A 140 17.65 -5.56 7.65
CA ALA A 140 16.76 -4.58 8.26
C ALA A 140 16.43 -3.42 7.31
N PHE A 141 17.39 -3.00 6.48
CA PHE A 141 17.14 -2.04 5.41
C PHE A 141 16.22 -2.59 4.33
N ALA A 142 16.43 -3.83 3.87
CA ALA A 142 15.55 -4.47 2.90
C ALA A 142 14.11 -4.55 3.44
N PHE A 143 13.95 -4.92 4.72
CA PHE A 143 12.66 -4.90 5.40
C PHE A 143 12.05 -3.49 5.40
N TYR A 144 12.79 -2.48 5.84
CA TYR A 144 12.36 -1.08 5.77
C TYR A 144 11.92 -0.68 4.36
N TRP A 145 12.73 -0.98 3.34
CA TRP A 145 12.53 -0.55 1.97
C TRP A 145 11.27 -1.17 1.37
N VAL A 146 11.00 -2.44 1.70
CA VAL A 146 9.73 -3.08 1.35
C VAL A 146 8.57 -2.42 2.11
N MET A 147 8.68 -2.24 3.42
CA MET A 147 7.56 -1.73 4.26
C MET A 147 7.07 -0.32 3.88
N ILE A 148 7.89 0.47 3.19
CA ILE A 148 7.48 1.80 2.69
C ILE A 148 6.94 1.78 1.25
N ASP A 149 6.88 0.62 0.60
CA ASP A 149 6.28 0.50 -0.71
C ASP A 149 4.76 0.73 -0.62
N LYS A 150 4.24 1.62 -1.46
CA LYS A 150 2.83 2.03 -1.52
C LYS A 150 1.83 0.89 -1.79
N ARG A 151 2.31 -0.31 -2.14
CA ARG A 151 1.51 -1.52 -2.37
C ARG A 151 1.34 -2.35 -1.09
N LEU A 152 1.93 -1.90 0.02
CA LEU A 152 1.69 -2.42 1.35
C LEU A 152 0.75 -1.49 2.15
N PRO A 153 -0.10 -2.04 3.06
CA PRO A 153 -0.31 -3.47 3.29
C PRO A 153 -0.84 -4.22 2.06
N TYR A 154 -0.41 -5.46 1.88
CA TYR A 154 -0.78 -6.25 0.69
C TYR A 154 -2.21 -6.78 0.79
N PHE A 155 -2.93 -6.66 -0.33
CA PHE A 155 -4.26 -7.23 -0.52
C PHE A 155 -4.25 -8.12 -1.76
N GLN A 156 -4.68 -9.37 -1.61
CA GLN A 156 -4.91 -10.23 -2.78
C GLN A 156 -6.10 -9.68 -3.57
N ILE A 157 -5.89 -9.40 -4.85
CA ILE A 157 -6.93 -8.85 -5.71
C ILE A 157 -7.38 -9.86 -6.77
N GLY A 158 -8.68 -9.91 -7.02
CA GLY A 158 -9.25 -10.73 -8.08
C GLY A 158 -8.94 -10.18 -9.48
N PRO A 159 -9.18 -10.96 -10.54
CA PRO A 159 -9.01 -10.46 -11.90
C PRO A 159 -9.95 -9.28 -12.15
N GLY A 160 -9.41 -8.21 -12.74
CA GLY A 160 -10.21 -7.07 -13.18
C GLY A 160 -11.11 -7.42 -14.38
N TYR A 161 -12.19 -6.66 -14.54
CA TYR A 161 -13.06 -6.78 -15.72
C TYR A 161 -12.29 -6.42 -17.00
N ARG A 162 -12.40 -7.26 -18.03
CA ARG A 162 -11.81 -7.05 -19.34
C ARG A 162 -12.92 -6.94 -20.38
N MET A 163 -12.75 -6.01 -21.32
CA MET A 163 -13.61 -5.90 -22.49
C MET A 163 -12.76 -5.80 -23.76
N THR A 164 -13.35 -6.20 -24.87
CA THR A 164 -12.80 -6.05 -26.22
C THR A 164 -12.73 -4.57 -26.63
N GLU A 165 -11.94 -4.27 -27.65
CA GLU A 165 -11.86 -2.93 -28.23
C GLU A 165 -13.20 -2.46 -28.81
N GLU A 166 -13.98 -3.40 -29.36
CA GLU A 166 -15.31 -3.13 -29.90
C GLU A 166 -16.29 -2.71 -28.79
N GLU A 167 -16.35 -3.48 -27.68
CA GLU A 167 -17.14 -3.13 -26.48
C GLU A 167 -16.68 -1.79 -25.91
N TRP A 168 -15.36 -1.56 -25.82
CA TRP A 168 -14.78 -0.30 -25.33
C TRP A 168 -15.24 0.92 -26.16
N ARG A 169 -15.21 0.79 -27.49
CA ARG A 169 -15.66 1.85 -28.40
C ARG A 169 -17.16 2.08 -28.31
N ALA A 170 -17.94 1.01 -28.19
CA ALA A 170 -19.39 1.10 -28.03
C ALA A 170 -19.76 1.82 -26.73
N ALA A 171 -19.19 1.40 -25.59
CA ALA A 171 -19.39 2.04 -24.29
C ALA A 171 -19.01 3.52 -24.34
N THR A 172 -17.87 3.87 -24.95
CA THR A 172 -17.42 5.27 -25.11
C THR A 172 -18.45 6.14 -25.82
N LYS A 173 -19.12 5.64 -26.86
CA LYS A 173 -20.16 6.39 -27.58
C LYS A 173 -21.37 6.63 -26.69
N ARG A 174 -21.82 5.60 -25.95
CA ARG A 174 -22.97 5.68 -25.03
C ARG A 174 -22.76 6.70 -23.91
N VAL A 175 -21.57 6.71 -23.29
CA VAL A 175 -21.29 7.59 -22.14
C VAL A 175 -20.85 9.01 -22.49
N SER A 176 -20.67 9.35 -23.76
CA SER A 176 -20.04 10.61 -24.21
C SER A 176 -20.57 11.89 -23.53
N LYS A 177 -21.90 12.03 -23.40
CA LYS A 177 -22.54 13.16 -22.71
C LYS A 177 -22.24 13.15 -21.20
N LYS A 178 -22.30 11.99 -20.56
CA LYS A 178 -21.98 11.82 -19.14
C LYS A 178 -20.50 12.14 -18.87
N LEU A 179 -19.59 11.71 -19.74
CA LEU A 179 -18.17 12.08 -19.64
C LEU A 179 -17.94 13.60 -19.73
N ALA A 180 -18.74 14.31 -20.53
CA ALA A 180 -18.67 15.76 -20.58
C ALA A 180 -19.08 16.42 -19.25
N LYS A 181 -20.11 15.87 -18.58
CA LYS A 181 -20.55 16.33 -17.27
C LYS A 181 -19.52 15.99 -16.18
N LEU A 182 -18.96 14.79 -16.17
CA LEU A 182 -17.85 14.42 -15.26
C LEU A 182 -16.66 15.37 -15.40
N ARG A 183 -16.23 15.67 -16.63
CA ARG A 183 -15.16 16.65 -16.87
C ARG A 183 -15.51 18.05 -16.35
N PHE A 184 -16.76 18.47 -16.51
CA PHE A 184 -17.22 19.76 -16.00
C PHE A 184 -17.16 19.80 -14.46
N ILE A 185 -17.56 18.72 -13.79
CA ILE A 185 -17.44 18.59 -12.33
C ILE A 185 -15.95 18.72 -11.93
N LEU A 186 -15.05 17.92 -12.51
CA LEU A 186 -13.62 17.94 -12.18
C LEU A 186 -12.93 19.29 -12.45
N ALA A 187 -13.46 20.10 -13.36
CA ALA A 187 -12.89 21.40 -13.71
C ALA A 187 -13.46 22.56 -12.88
N LYS A 188 -14.45 22.30 -12.03
CA LYS A 188 -15.12 23.32 -11.22
C LYS A 188 -14.45 23.43 -9.86
N ASP A 189 -14.26 24.66 -9.39
CA ASP A 189 -13.81 24.91 -8.03
C ASP A 189 -14.95 24.64 -7.04
N PHE A 190 -14.78 23.62 -6.20
CA PHE A 190 -15.65 23.33 -5.07
C PHE A 190 -15.02 23.82 -3.76
N ARG A 191 -15.87 24.13 -2.78
CA ARG A 191 -15.38 24.54 -1.45
C ARG A 191 -14.90 23.34 -0.64
N GLN A 192 -15.52 22.17 -0.85
CA GLN A 192 -15.18 20.93 -0.15
C GLN A 192 -15.00 19.78 -1.15
N LYS A 193 -14.01 18.92 -0.90
CA LYS A 193 -13.78 17.70 -1.70
C LYS A 193 -14.97 16.73 -1.66
N SER A 194 -15.75 16.75 -0.59
CA SER A 194 -16.98 15.97 -0.44
C SER A 194 -18.07 16.39 -1.44
N GLU A 195 -18.16 17.68 -1.80
CA GLU A 195 -19.12 18.18 -2.80
C GLU A 195 -18.78 17.66 -4.20
N GLU A 196 -17.49 17.72 -4.56
CA GLU A 196 -17.01 17.18 -5.83
C GLU A 196 -17.25 15.66 -5.90
N ALA A 197 -16.86 14.94 -4.84
CA ALA A 197 -17.01 13.49 -4.78
C ALA A 197 -18.47 13.03 -4.86
N SER A 198 -19.40 13.72 -4.19
CA SER A 198 -20.82 13.35 -4.20
C SER A 198 -21.46 13.55 -5.58
N LEU A 199 -21.08 14.60 -6.30
CA LEU A 199 -21.54 14.84 -7.67
C LEU A 199 -20.97 13.81 -8.66
N LEU A 200 -19.70 13.44 -8.53
CA LEU A 200 -19.11 12.37 -9.34
C LEU A 200 -19.80 11.03 -9.06
N LEU A 201 -20.08 10.71 -7.80
CA LEU A 201 -20.77 9.50 -7.41
C LEU A 201 -22.19 9.45 -7.97
N GLN A 202 -22.95 10.55 -7.87
CA GLN A 202 -24.28 10.66 -8.45
C GLN A 202 -24.29 10.34 -9.95
N GLU A 203 -23.34 10.89 -10.72
CA GLU A 203 -23.24 10.61 -12.15
C GLU A 203 -22.96 9.13 -12.45
N LEU A 204 -22.15 8.47 -11.62
CA LEU A 204 -21.85 7.05 -11.75
C LEU A 204 -23.05 6.18 -11.37
N ASP A 205 -23.80 6.53 -10.34
CA ASP A 205 -25.00 5.81 -9.90
C ASP A 205 -26.14 5.92 -10.92
N GLU A 206 -26.22 7.03 -11.66
CA GLU A 206 -27.16 7.21 -12.77
C GLU A 206 -26.80 6.35 -14.01
N MET A 207 -25.67 5.63 -14.03
CA MET A 207 -25.30 4.68 -15.08
C MET A 207 -25.66 3.26 -14.64
N THR A 208 -26.71 2.69 -15.22
CA THR A 208 -27.16 1.33 -14.85
C THR A 208 -26.31 0.24 -15.49
N ASP A 209 -25.81 0.47 -16.70
CA ASP A 209 -24.92 -0.46 -17.40
C ASP A 209 -23.54 -0.53 -16.75
N LEU A 210 -23.02 -1.75 -16.59
CA LEU A 210 -21.72 -1.98 -15.95
C LEU A 210 -20.58 -1.45 -16.84
N GLU A 211 -20.64 -1.68 -18.16
CA GLU A 211 -19.59 -1.21 -19.09
C GLU A 211 -19.53 0.31 -19.13
N GLU A 212 -20.68 0.99 -19.08
CA GLU A 212 -20.74 2.45 -18.99
C GLU A 212 -20.06 2.98 -17.72
N ARG A 213 -20.36 2.37 -16.56
CA ARG A 213 -19.71 2.73 -15.28
C ARG A 213 -18.21 2.50 -15.32
N ILE A 214 -17.77 1.34 -15.82
CA ILE A 214 -16.35 1.03 -15.98
C ILE A 214 -15.67 2.04 -16.90
N ARG A 215 -16.33 2.41 -18.01
CA ARG A 215 -15.79 3.38 -18.96
C ARG A 215 -15.67 4.78 -18.34
N ALA A 216 -16.66 5.20 -17.56
CA ALA A 216 -16.64 6.45 -16.82
C ALA A 216 -15.54 6.48 -15.75
N LEU A 217 -15.42 5.43 -14.93
CA LEU A 217 -14.36 5.30 -13.94
C LEU A 217 -12.97 5.31 -14.59
N SER A 218 -12.79 4.61 -15.71
CA SER A 218 -11.53 4.64 -16.45
C SER A 218 -11.17 6.06 -16.91
N TYR A 219 -12.16 6.85 -17.36
CA TYR A 219 -11.95 8.26 -17.71
C TYR A 219 -11.50 9.09 -16.50
N LEU A 220 -12.15 8.92 -15.35
CA LEU A 220 -11.78 9.61 -14.11
C LEU A 220 -10.35 9.27 -13.67
N ILE A 221 -9.99 7.99 -13.69
CA ILE A 221 -8.63 7.53 -13.37
C ILE A 221 -7.60 8.17 -14.30
N PHE A 222 -7.86 8.15 -15.61
CA PHE A 222 -6.97 8.77 -16.60
C PHE A 222 -6.81 10.27 -16.37
N TYR A 223 -7.92 10.98 -16.11
CA TYR A 223 -7.92 12.41 -15.87
C TYR A 223 -7.13 12.78 -14.62
N LEU A 224 -7.40 12.12 -13.49
CA LEU A 224 -6.77 12.40 -12.19
C LEU A 224 -5.27 12.08 -12.20
N ARG A 225 -4.86 10.97 -12.82
CA ARG A 225 -3.44 10.63 -12.96
C ARG A 225 -2.69 11.70 -13.76
N ARG A 226 -3.25 12.12 -14.89
CA ARG A 226 -2.65 13.16 -15.74
C ARG A 226 -2.56 14.52 -15.03
N GLU A 227 -3.56 14.87 -14.21
CA GLU A 227 -3.53 16.13 -13.47
C GLU A 227 -2.50 16.10 -12.34
N SER A 228 -2.37 14.96 -11.64
CA SER A 228 -1.31 14.74 -10.65
C SER A 228 0.09 14.92 -11.27
N GLU A 229 0.35 14.31 -12.43
CA GLU A 229 1.61 14.45 -13.16
C GLU A 229 1.93 15.92 -13.49
N ARG A 230 0.93 16.69 -13.95
CA ARG A 230 1.09 18.11 -14.28
C ARG A 230 1.41 18.97 -13.07
N GLU A 231 0.78 18.71 -11.94
CA GLU A 231 1.05 19.43 -10.71
C GLU A 231 2.48 19.15 -10.22
N VAL A 232 2.94 17.89 -10.29
CA VAL A 232 4.35 17.55 -10.01
C VAL A 232 5.31 18.32 -10.91
N GLU A 233 5.08 18.34 -12.23
CA GLU A 233 5.90 19.12 -13.16
C GLU A 233 5.91 20.62 -12.84
N ARG A 234 4.77 21.17 -12.42
CA ARG A 234 4.63 22.57 -12.03
C ARG A 234 5.44 22.88 -10.78
N TYR A 235 5.37 22.04 -9.76
CA TYR A 235 6.18 22.17 -8.55
C TYR A 235 7.68 22.07 -8.87
N GLN A 236 8.10 21.10 -9.69
CA GLN A 236 9.51 20.98 -10.11
C GLN A 236 9.99 22.25 -10.84
N LYS A 237 9.17 22.83 -11.73
CA LYS A 237 9.50 24.11 -12.39
C LYS A 237 9.64 25.27 -11.40
N ILE A 238 8.80 25.31 -10.35
CA ILE A 238 8.89 26.34 -9.29
C ILE A 238 10.18 26.16 -8.49
N LEU A 239 10.53 24.93 -8.10
CA LEU A 239 11.75 24.64 -7.32
C LEU A 239 13.02 25.01 -8.09
N LYS A 240 13.10 24.65 -9.39
CA LYS A 240 14.21 25.03 -10.27
C LYS A 240 14.34 26.56 -10.40
N ARG A 241 13.23 27.28 -10.54
CA ARG A 241 13.23 28.76 -10.59
C ARG A 241 13.69 29.41 -9.29
N ARG A 242 13.54 28.72 -8.16
CA ARG A 242 13.94 29.19 -6.82
C ARG A 242 15.35 28.73 -6.41
N GLY A 243 16.05 27.96 -7.25
CA GLY A 243 17.38 27.43 -6.94
C GLY A 243 17.38 26.38 -5.82
N LEU A 244 16.26 25.69 -5.61
CA LEU A 244 16.07 24.66 -4.57
C LEU A 244 16.22 23.22 -5.12
N MET A 245 16.55 23.10 -6.41
CA MET A 245 16.90 21.90 -7.17
C MET A 245 17.94 22.30 -8.21
#